data_AF-A0A7Y3MXK8-F1
#
_entry.id   AF-A0A7Y3MXK8-F1
#
_cell.length_a   1.000
_cell.length_b   1.000
_cell.length_c   1.000
_cell.angle_alpha   90.00
_cell.angle_beta   90.00
_cell.angle_gamma   90.00
#
_symmetry.space_group_name_H-M   'P 1'
#
loop_
_entity.id
_entity.type
_entity.pdbx_description
1 polymer ?
#
loop_
_entity_poly.entity_id
_entity_poly.type
_entity_poly.pdbx_seq_one_letter_code
_entity_poly.pdbx_strand_id
1 'polypeptide(L)'
;MPYESSGRTRKAVSWILQLLVAGVFFQTLYFKFTAAPESVWIFSTLGLEPWGRIGAGIAELIAAVLILTPRTVWLGAMMALAIMGGAIASHLTRLGVEVLEDGGLLFGLALIVFLGSAGVLILRKNEIPRMRRQEPEN
;
A
#
# COMPACT_ATOMS: atom_id res chain seq x y z
N MET A 1 16.81 29.82 -14.33
CA MET A 1 17.52 28.87 -13.45
C MET A 1 16.73 27.55 -13.38
N PRO A 2 17.15 26.47 -14.07
CA PRO A 2 16.35 25.24 -14.20
C PRO A 2 16.49 24.23 -13.05
N TYR A 3 17.43 24.42 -12.12
CA TYR A 3 17.83 23.36 -11.19
C TYR A 3 16.83 23.14 -10.02
N GLU A 4 16.15 24.18 -9.55
CA GLU A 4 15.25 24.07 -8.38
C GLU A 4 13.90 23.39 -8.66
N SER A 5 13.43 23.36 -9.91
CA SER A 5 12.09 22.85 -10.23
C SER A 5 11.98 21.33 -10.06
N SER A 6 13.07 20.59 -10.35
CA SER A 6 13.07 19.13 -10.36
C SER A 6 12.77 18.50 -8.99
N GLY A 7 13.29 19.10 -7.91
CA GLY A 7 13.07 18.63 -6.53
C GLY A 7 11.64 18.89 -6.05
N ARG A 8 11.08 20.05 -6.38
CA ARG A 8 9.70 20.42 -6.04
C ARG A 8 8.68 19.53 -6.76
N THR A 9 8.90 19.28 -8.06
CA THR A 9 8.06 18.38 -8.86
C THR A 9 8.10 16.95 -8.32
N ARG A 10 9.29 16.39 -8.01
CA ARG A 10 9.41 15.05 -7.41
C ARG A 10 8.66 14.93 -6.08
N LYS A 11 8.77 15.96 -5.23
CA LYS A 11 8.07 15.99 -3.94
C LYS A 11 6.55 16.05 -4.14
N ALA A 12 6.06 16.87 -5.07
CA ALA A 12 4.64 16.97 -5.40
C ALA A 12 4.09 15.63 -5.94
N VAL A 13 4.77 15.02 -6.91
CA VAL A 13 4.39 13.70 -7.46
C VAL A 13 4.37 12.65 -6.36
N SER A 14 5.38 12.62 -5.49
CA SER A 14 5.40 11.68 -4.37
C SER A 14 4.21 11.87 -3.43
N TRP A 15 3.84 13.10 -3.09
CA TRP A 15 2.66 13.36 -2.25
C TRP A 15 1.35 12.95 -2.91
N ILE A 16 1.20 13.19 -4.22
CA ILE A 16 0.02 12.74 -4.97
C ILE A 16 -0.11 11.21 -4.87
N LEU A 17 0.99 10.47 -5.07
CA LEU A 17 0.99 9.01 -4.93
C LEU A 17 0.70 8.56 -3.49
N GLN A 18 1.26 9.23 -2.47
CA GLN A 18 1.00 8.91 -1.07
C GLN A 18 -0.48 9.10 -0.70
N LEU A 19 -1.09 10.20 -1.15
CA LEU A 19 -2.50 10.49 -0.91
C LEU A 19 -3.41 9.52 -1.66
N LEU A 20 -3.05 9.14 -2.88
CA LEU A 20 -3.76 8.13 -3.65
C LEU A 20 -3.71 6.76 -2.93
N VAL A 21 -2.53 6.30 -2.51
CA VAL A 21 -2.38 5.03 -1.77
C VAL A 21 -3.16 5.06 -0.46
N ALA A 22 -2.98 6.11 0.35
CA ALA A 22 -3.68 6.24 1.62
C ALA A 22 -5.20 6.35 1.45
N GLY A 23 -5.66 7.06 0.41
CA GLY A 23 -7.08 7.18 0.07
C GLY A 23 -7.73 5.83 -0.23
N VAL A 24 -7.08 4.99 -1.04
CA VAL A 24 -7.57 3.63 -1.31
C VAL A 24 -7.56 2.79 -0.04
N PHE A 25 -6.51 2.85 0.79
CA PHE A 25 -6.52 2.15 2.08
C PHE A 25 -7.66 2.61 2.98
N PHE A 26 -7.89 3.92 3.15
CA PHE A 26 -9.01 4.38 3.97
C PHE A 26 -10.36 3.86 3.46
N GLN A 27 -10.54 3.76 2.15
CA GLN A 27 -11.71 3.12 1.55
C GLN A 27 -11.77 1.63 1.90
N THR A 28 -10.69 0.85 1.73
CA THR A 28 -10.71 -0.60 2.05
C THR A 28 -10.92 -0.86 3.54
N LEU A 29 -10.38 -0.02 4.41
CA LEU A 29 -10.57 -0.09 5.86
C LEU A 29 -12.04 0.02 6.25
N TYR A 30 -12.79 0.92 5.61
CA TYR A 30 -14.23 1.04 5.85
C TYR A 30 -14.93 -0.30 5.62
N PHE A 31 -14.74 -0.92 4.46
CA PHE A 31 -15.37 -2.21 4.14
C PHE A 31 -14.90 -3.34 5.07
N LYS A 32 -13.61 -3.36 5.42
CA LYS A 32 -13.05 -4.38 6.30
C LYS A 32 -13.59 -4.24 7.72
N PHE A 33 -13.55 -3.07 8.33
CA PHE A 33 -13.95 -2.91 9.73
C PHE A 33 -15.46 -2.88 9.95
N THR A 34 -16.25 -2.49 8.94
CA THR A 34 -17.72 -2.60 8.99
C THR A 34 -18.24 -4.00 8.69
N ALA A 35 -17.35 -4.96 8.37
CA ALA A 35 -17.72 -6.31 7.92
C ALA A 35 -18.71 -6.27 6.75
N ALA A 36 -18.43 -5.41 5.76
CA ALA A 36 -19.23 -5.33 4.55
C ALA A 36 -19.33 -6.71 3.88
N PRO A 37 -20.49 -7.09 3.29
CA PRO A 37 -20.72 -8.43 2.76
C PRO A 37 -19.65 -8.91 1.78
N GLU A 38 -19.21 -8.02 0.88
CA GLU A 38 -18.13 -8.29 -0.07
C GLU A 38 -16.79 -8.59 0.64
N SER A 39 -16.45 -7.79 1.66
CA SER A 39 -15.22 -8.01 2.43
C SER A 39 -15.26 -9.34 3.18
N VAL A 40 -16.38 -9.66 3.82
CA VAL A 40 -16.58 -10.95 4.50
C VAL A 40 -16.48 -12.11 3.51
N TRP A 41 -17.06 -11.96 2.32
CA TRP A 41 -17.01 -12.99 1.27
C TRP A 41 -15.57 -13.26 0.79
N ILE A 42 -14.79 -12.20 0.55
CA ILE A 42 -13.38 -12.33 0.13
C ILE A 42 -12.59 -13.12 1.18
N PHE A 43 -12.64 -12.70 2.44
CA PHE A 43 -11.86 -13.36 3.49
C PHE A 43 -12.38 -14.75 3.86
N SER A 44 -13.68 -15.01 3.71
CA SER A 44 -14.26 -16.36 3.86
C SER A 44 -13.78 -17.29 2.75
N THR A 45 -13.76 -16.81 1.49
CA THR A 45 -13.25 -17.55 0.32
C THR A 45 -11.76 -17.90 0.48
N LEU A 46 -10.99 -17.00 1.09
CA LEU A 46 -9.58 -17.26 1.41
C LEU A 46 -9.38 -18.18 2.61
N GLY A 47 -10.43 -18.48 3.39
CA GLY A 47 -10.35 -19.25 4.63
C GLY A 47 -9.70 -18.48 5.78
N LEU A 48 -9.75 -17.15 5.74
CA LEU A 48 -9.07 -16.24 6.66
C LEU A 48 -10.04 -15.39 7.51
N GLU A 49 -11.34 -15.44 7.27
CA GLU A 49 -12.33 -14.71 8.07
C GLU A 49 -12.41 -15.25 9.51
N PRO A 50 -12.54 -14.39 10.55
CA PRO A 50 -12.50 -12.92 10.55
C PRO A 50 -11.10 -12.34 10.74
N TRP A 51 -10.15 -13.16 11.19
CA TRP A 51 -8.84 -12.70 11.67
C TRP A 51 -7.99 -12.10 10.56
N GLY A 52 -8.03 -12.67 9.36
CA GLY A 52 -7.37 -12.12 8.17
C GLY A 52 -7.97 -10.79 7.75
N ARG A 53 -9.30 -10.63 7.80
CA ARG A 53 -9.96 -9.36 7.46
C ARG A 53 -9.54 -8.25 8.41
N ILE A 54 -9.66 -8.50 9.71
CA ILE A 54 -9.32 -7.53 10.75
C ILE A 54 -7.81 -7.27 10.77
N GLY A 55 -6.99 -8.31 10.68
CA GLY A 55 -5.54 -8.21 10.65
C GLY A 55 -5.02 -7.44 9.44
N ALA A 56 -5.55 -7.72 8.24
CA ALA A 56 -5.24 -6.97 7.03
C ALA A 56 -5.71 -5.51 7.14
N GLY A 57 -6.87 -5.26 7.74
CA GLY A 57 -7.33 -3.90 8.03
C GLY A 57 -6.37 -3.15 8.95
N ILE A 58 -5.93 -3.76 10.05
CA ILE A 58 -4.95 -3.12 10.94
C ILE A 58 -3.63 -2.85 10.20
N ALA A 59 -3.15 -3.80 9.40
CA ALA A 59 -1.93 -3.61 8.61
C ALA A 59 -2.04 -2.47 7.59
N GLU A 60 -3.18 -2.34 6.90
CA GLU A 60 -3.46 -1.25 5.97
C GLU A 60 -3.55 0.11 6.68
N LEU A 61 -4.16 0.16 7.87
CA LEU A 61 -4.22 1.38 8.66
C LEU A 61 -2.83 1.85 9.07
N ILE A 62 -1.98 0.94 9.53
CA ILE A 62 -0.58 1.24 9.86
C ILE A 62 0.15 1.73 8.60
N ALA A 63 0.01 1.03 7.47
CA ALA A 63 0.64 1.43 6.22
C ALA A 63 0.19 2.83 5.76
N ALA A 64 -1.11 3.15 5.86
CA ALA A 64 -1.67 4.46 5.52
C ALA A 64 -1.12 5.59 6.40
N VAL A 65 -0.99 5.36 7.71
CA VAL A 65 -0.40 6.36 8.63
C VAL A 65 1.09 6.55 8.33
N LEU A 66 1.83 5.46 8.14
CA LEU A 66 3.27 5.51 7.90
C LEU A 66 3.59 6.17 6.55
N ILE A 67 2.81 5.91 5.50
CA ILE A 67 3.07 6.44 4.16
C ILE A 67 2.81 7.95 4.08
N LEU A 68 1.92 8.50 4.93
CA LEU A 68 1.65 9.93 5.06
C LEU A 68 2.60 10.66 6.02
N THR A 69 3.38 9.92 6.81
CA THR A 69 4.32 10.49 7.78
C THR A 69 5.70 10.64 7.14
N PRO A 70 6.21 11.88 6.94
CA PRO A 70 7.44 12.12 6.15
C PRO A 70 8.67 11.33 6.59
N ARG A 71 8.80 10.99 7.88
CA ARG A 71 9.94 10.24 8.41
C ARG A 71 9.86 8.73 8.16
N THR A 72 8.67 8.21 7.86
CA THR A 72 8.39 6.76 7.75
C THR A 72 7.77 6.39 6.40
N VAL A 73 7.81 7.29 5.42
CA VAL A 73 7.20 7.08 4.09
C VAL A 73 7.69 5.78 3.45
N TRP A 74 8.99 5.49 3.56
CA TRP A 74 9.58 4.29 3.01
C TRP A 74 9.03 3.01 3.67
N LEU A 75 8.81 3.02 4.99
CA LEU A 75 8.20 1.89 5.71
C LEU A 75 6.75 1.69 5.27
N GLY A 76 5.97 2.78 5.21
CA GLY A 76 4.59 2.73 4.75
C GLY A 76 4.47 2.19 3.33
N ALA A 77 5.34 2.64 2.42
CA ALA A 77 5.40 2.16 1.04
C ALA A 77 5.80 0.68 0.94
N MET A 78 6.78 0.22 1.73
CA MET A 78 7.16 -1.19 1.76
C MET A 78 6.05 -2.09 2.32
N MET A 79 5.37 -1.66 3.38
CA MET A 79 4.22 -2.37 3.92
C MET A 79 3.08 -2.43 2.89
N ALA A 80 2.78 -1.32 2.23
CA ALA A 80 1.76 -1.27 1.19
C ALA A 80 2.05 -2.24 0.04
N LEU A 81 3.31 -2.32 -0.41
CA LEU A 81 3.75 -3.29 -1.41
C LEU A 81 3.54 -4.74 -0.95
N ALA A 82 3.89 -5.06 0.29
CA ALA A 82 3.71 -6.42 0.83
C ALA A 82 2.23 -6.80 0.93
N ILE A 83 1.39 -5.90 1.45
CA ILE A 83 -0.06 -6.12 1.59
C ILE A 83 -0.71 -6.29 0.21
N MET A 84 -0.45 -5.37 -0.73
CA MET A 84 -1.01 -5.45 -2.07
C MET A 84 -0.45 -6.62 -2.87
N GLY A 85 0.80 -7.02 -2.64
CA GLY A 85 1.36 -8.25 -3.21
C GLY A 85 0.56 -9.48 -2.78
N GLY A 86 0.18 -9.56 -1.50
CA GLY A 86 -0.72 -10.61 -1.01
C GLY A 86 -2.12 -10.55 -1.61
N ALA A 87 -2.69 -9.35 -1.76
CA ALA A 87 -4.00 -9.16 -2.40
C ALA A 87 -3.97 -9.58 -3.88
N ILE A 88 -2.99 -9.12 -4.64
CA ILE A 88 -2.79 -9.48 -6.06
C ILE A 88 -2.60 -11.00 -6.19
N ALA A 89 -1.75 -11.61 -5.36
CA ALA A 89 -1.56 -13.07 -5.38
C ALA A 89 -2.87 -13.82 -5.08
N SER A 90 -3.70 -13.31 -4.17
CA SER A 90 -5.01 -13.89 -3.85
C SER A 90 -5.98 -13.80 -5.04
N HIS A 91 -5.98 -12.67 -5.77
CA HIS A 91 -6.73 -12.53 -7.02
C HIS A 91 -6.26 -13.51 -8.11
N LEU A 92 -4.94 -13.64 -8.29
CA LEU A 92 -4.40 -14.52 -9.34
C LEU A 92 -4.54 -16.01 -9.03
N THR A 93 -4.84 -16.40 -7.78
CA THR A 93 -4.87 -17.81 -7.38
C THR A 93 -6.23 -18.32 -6.93
N ARG A 94 -7.03 -17.51 -6.21
CA ARG A 94 -8.27 -17.97 -5.57
C ARG A 94 -9.50 -17.12 -5.84
N LEU A 95 -9.35 -15.80 -5.99
CA LEU A 95 -10.51 -14.92 -6.15
C LEU A 95 -10.88 -14.70 -7.63
N GLY A 96 -9.90 -14.70 -8.53
CA GLY A 96 -10.07 -14.23 -9.91
C GLY A 96 -9.87 -12.72 -10.02
N VAL A 97 -9.87 -12.20 -11.25
CA VAL A 97 -9.75 -10.75 -11.51
C VAL A 97 -11.02 -10.02 -11.09
N GLU A 98 -12.18 -10.59 -11.41
CA GLU A 98 -13.50 -10.07 -11.10
C GLU A 98 -14.07 -10.77 -9.87
N VAL A 99 -14.57 -9.99 -8.91
CA VAL A 99 -15.13 -10.45 -7.64
C VAL A 99 -16.54 -9.91 -7.52
N LEU A 100 -17.55 -10.78 -7.36
CA LEU A 100 -18.95 -10.38 -7.18
C LEU A 100 -19.45 -9.35 -8.22
N GLU A 101 -19.09 -9.56 -9.49
CA GLU A 101 -19.49 -8.68 -10.61
C GLU A 101 -18.95 -7.23 -10.49
N ASP A 102 -17.85 -7.02 -9.77
CA ASP A 102 -17.20 -5.71 -9.61
C ASP A 102 -16.46 -5.20 -10.87
N GLY A 103 -16.48 -5.95 -11.97
CA GLY A 103 -15.79 -5.62 -13.21
C GLY A 103 -14.26 -5.54 -13.08
N GLY A 104 -13.67 -6.14 -12.04
CA GLY A 104 -12.23 -6.11 -11.77
C GLY A 104 -11.75 -4.88 -11.01
N LEU A 105 -12.67 -4.12 -10.39
CA LEU A 105 -12.38 -2.92 -9.62
C LEU A 105 -11.36 -3.20 -8.49
N LEU A 106 -11.58 -4.23 -7.68
CA LEU A 106 -10.71 -4.54 -6.53
C LEU A 106 -9.29 -4.91 -6.99
N PHE A 107 -9.18 -5.71 -8.05
CA PHE A 107 -7.89 -6.06 -8.62
C PHE A 107 -7.16 -4.84 -9.19
N GLY A 108 -7.89 -3.97 -9.90
CA GLY A 108 -7.37 -2.71 -10.42
C GLY A 108 -6.87 -1.78 -9.32
N LEU A 109 -7.64 -1.63 -8.23
CA LEU A 109 -7.22 -0.86 -7.06
C LEU A 109 -5.97 -1.44 -6.40
N ALA A 110 -5.87 -2.76 -6.28
CA ALA A 110 -4.67 -3.42 -5.74
C ALA A 110 -3.43 -3.11 -6.59
N LEU A 111 -3.55 -3.15 -7.93
CA LEU A 111 -2.47 -2.78 -8.84
C LEU A 111 -2.09 -1.29 -8.74
N ILE A 112 -3.09 -0.41 -8.67
CA ILE A 112 -2.88 1.04 -8.53
C ILE A 112 -2.11 1.34 -7.25
N VAL A 113 -2.51 0.74 -6.13
CA VAL A 113 -1.81 0.93 -4.85
C VAL A 113 -0.41 0.32 -4.89
N PHE A 114 -0.25 -0.87 -5.46
CA PHE A 114 1.05 -1.53 -5.58
C PHE A 114 2.03 -0.66 -6.39
N LEU A 115 1.63 -0.21 -7.58
CA LEU A 115 2.46 0.64 -8.44
C LEU A 115 2.68 2.03 -7.83
N GLY A 116 1.67 2.61 -7.21
CA GLY A 116 1.78 3.88 -6.49
C GLY A 116 2.80 3.80 -5.35
N SER A 117 2.76 2.71 -4.58
CA SER A 117 3.69 2.45 -3.47
C SER A 117 5.12 2.24 -3.96
N ALA A 118 5.31 1.49 -5.06
CA ALA A 118 6.61 1.35 -5.72
C ALA A 118 7.16 2.72 -6.19
N GLY A 119 6.30 3.54 -6.81
CA GLY A 119 6.63 4.90 -7.23
C GLY A 119 7.06 5.79 -6.05
N VAL A 120 6.34 5.73 -4.92
CA VAL A 120 6.71 6.43 -3.69
C VAL A 120 8.09 6.01 -3.21
N LEU A 121 8.36 4.69 -3.14
CA LEU A 121 9.64 4.17 -2.68
C LEU A 121 10.81 4.61 -3.58
N ILE A 122 10.62 4.62 -4.90
CA ILE A 122 11.61 5.09 -5.87
C ILE A 122 11.89 6.60 -5.70
N LEU A 123 10.84 7.40 -5.55
CA LEU A 123 10.95 8.86 -5.39
C LEU A 123 11.54 9.28 -4.04
N ARG A 124 11.30 8.49 -3.00
CA ARG A 124 11.72 8.74 -1.61
C ARG A 124 12.89 7.88 -1.16
N LYS A 125 13.58 7.19 -2.07
CA LYS A 125 14.70 6.27 -1.78
C LYS A 125 15.83 6.87 -0.93
N ASN A 126 16.01 8.18 -0.96
CA ASN A 126 17.03 8.87 -0.18
C ASN A 126 16.68 8.99 1.32
N GLU A 127 15.41 8.78 1.67
CA GLU A 127 14.91 8.79 3.06
C GLU A 127 15.06 7.41 3.73
N ILE A 128 15.45 6.38 2.97
CA ILE A 128 15.75 5.05 3.51
C ILE A 128 17.03 5.15 4.35
N PRO A 129 17.00 4.80 5.65
CA PRO A 129 18.18 4.81 6.50
C PRO A 129 19.27 3.93 5.88
N ARG A 130 20.35 4.55 5.41
CA ARG A 130 21.54 3.79 4.99
C ARG A 130 22.21 3.30 6.26
N MET A 131 22.17 2.00 6.51
CA MET A 131 23.04 1.38 7.50
C MET A 131 24.49 1.54 7.03
N ARG A 132 25.12 2.66 7.42
CA ARG A 132 26.56 2.83 7.25
C ARG A 132 27.21 1.84 8.21
N ARG A 133 27.71 0.73 7.69
CA ARG A 133 28.58 -0.17 8.46
C ARG A 133 29.75 0.69 8.94
N GLN A 134 29.82 0.95 10.24
CA GLN A 134 31.01 1.56 10.83
C GLN A 134 32.12 0.51 10.67
N GLU A 135 33.12 0.80 9.84
CA GLU A 135 34.35 0.02 9.86
C GLU A 135 35.02 0.32 11.20
N PRO A 136 35.43 -0.71 11.97
CA PRO A 136 36.19 -0.47 13.19
C PRO A 136 37.52 0.18 12.81
N GLU A 137 37.84 1.33 13.39
CA GLU A 137 39.19 1.89 13.36
C GLU A 137 40.12 0.93 14.10
N ASN A 138 41.05 0.31 13.38
CA ASN A 138 42.21 -0.41 13.91
C ASN A 138 43.45 0.03 13.15
#